data_AF-A0A353P9M4-F1
#
_entry.id   AF-A0A353P9M4-F1
#
_cell.length_a   1.000
_cell.length_b   1.000
_cell.length_c   1.000
_cell.angle_alpha   90.00
_cell.angle_beta   90.00
_cell.angle_gamma   90.00
#
_symmetry.space_group_name_H-M   'P 1'
#
loop_
_entity.id
_entity.type
_entity.pdbx_description
1 polymer ?
#
loop_
_entity_poly.entity_id
_entity_poly.type
_entity_poly.pdbx_seq_one_letter_code
_entity_poly.pdbx_strand_id
1 'polypeptide(L)'
;GRRVTARHIRELEKAGITALGVPPEYLIGKTAAHDVVDGDTGELLVRTNDELTAAQVSALRAAGIGELRTLYVNDLDRGPYISSTLRVDSTGTQLEALVEIYRMMRP
;
A
#
# COMPACT_ATOMS: atom_id res chain seq x y z
N GLY A 1 0.02 -23.92 -2.40
CA GLY A 1 1.44 -23.75 -2.04
C GLY A 1 1.75 -24.40 -0.70
N ARG A 2 3.01 -24.72 -0.43
CA ARG A 2 3.46 -25.28 0.87
C ARG A 2 3.58 -24.14 1.90
N ARG A 3 3.14 -24.33 3.14
CA ARG A 3 3.25 -23.30 4.19
C ARG A 3 4.73 -22.99 4.48
N VAL A 4 5.07 -21.72 4.55
CA VAL A 4 6.41 -21.28 4.96
C VAL A 4 6.59 -21.59 6.45
N THR A 5 7.65 -22.29 6.80
CA THR A 5 7.96 -22.68 8.18
C THR A 5 9.17 -21.91 8.69
N ALA A 6 9.40 -21.92 10.00
CA ALA A 6 10.59 -21.30 10.61
C ALA A 6 11.91 -21.86 10.03
N ARG A 7 11.91 -23.11 9.57
CA ARG A 7 13.07 -23.71 8.90
C ARG A 7 13.37 -23.02 7.56
N HIS A 8 12.35 -22.79 6.74
CA HIS A 8 12.52 -22.11 5.46
C HIS A 8 13.02 -20.67 5.64
N ILE A 9 12.53 -19.96 6.66
CA ILE A 9 12.99 -18.59 6.97
C ILE A 9 14.49 -18.59 7.32
N ARG A 10 14.93 -19.50 8.19
CA ARG A 10 16.36 -19.63 8.55
C ARG A 10 17.24 -20.02 7.36
N GLU A 11 16.74 -20.84 6.45
CA GLU A 11 17.45 -21.22 5.22
C GLU A 11 17.62 -20.00 4.30
N LEU A 12 16.60 -19.15 4.17
CA LEU A 12 16.68 -17.88 3.41
C LEU A 12 17.65 -16.89 4.06
N GLU A 13 17.62 -16.74 5.39
CA GLU A 13 18.54 -15.87 6.13
C GLU A 13 20.00 -16.32 5.97
N LYS A 14 20.28 -17.63 6.08
CA LYS A 14 21.62 -18.18 5.85
C LYS A 14 22.12 -17.99 4.42
N ALA A 15 21.21 -18.02 3.45
CA ALA A 15 21.52 -17.76 2.05
C ALA A 15 21.71 -16.26 1.74
N GLY A 16 21.44 -15.36 2.69
CA GLY A 16 21.60 -13.91 2.50
C GLY A 16 20.63 -13.30 1.48
N ILE A 17 19.48 -13.95 1.25
CA ILE A 17 18.53 -13.50 0.23
C ILE A 17 17.73 -12.32 0.76
N THR A 18 17.93 -11.14 0.16
CA THR A 18 17.24 -9.89 0.52
C THR A 18 16.12 -9.51 -0.45
N ALA A 19 16.13 -10.07 -1.66
CA ALA A 19 15.14 -9.83 -2.70
C ALA A 19 14.71 -11.14 -3.36
N LEU A 20 13.44 -11.24 -3.69
CA LEU A 20 12.85 -12.39 -4.38
C LEU A 20 12.05 -11.88 -5.58
N GLY A 21 12.21 -12.56 -6.71
CA GLY A 21 11.35 -12.34 -7.86
C GLY A 21 9.93 -12.79 -7.54
N VAL A 22 8.98 -11.86 -7.58
CA VAL A 22 7.55 -12.13 -7.43
C VAL A 22 6.83 -11.84 -8.73
N PRO A 23 5.76 -12.60 -9.06
CA PRO A 23 4.95 -12.31 -10.23
C PRO A 23 4.20 -10.97 -10.05
N PRO A 24 3.93 -10.22 -11.13
CA PRO A 24 3.24 -8.92 -11.04
C PRO A 24 1.88 -8.98 -10.35
N GLU A 25 1.19 -10.11 -10.49
CA GLU A 25 -0.12 -10.37 -9.88
C GLU A 25 -0.06 -10.37 -8.35
N TYR A 26 1.11 -10.58 -7.75
CA TYR A 26 1.31 -10.52 -6.30
C TYR A 26 1.13 -9.10 -5.73
N LEU A 27 1.33 -8.08 -6.56
CA LEU A 27 1.13 -6.68 -6.16
C LEU A 27 -0.35 -6.31 -6.13
N ILE A 28 -1.20 -7.01 -6.89
CA ILE A 28 -2.63 -6.72 -6.96
C ILE A 28 -3.26 -6.93 -5.57
N GLY A 29 -4.03 -5.96 -5.10
CA GLY A 29 -4.66 -5.98 -3.79
C GLY A 29 -3.74 -5.58 -2.62
N LYS A 30 -2.47 -5.25 -2.87
CA LYS A 30 -1.63 -4.59 -1.87
C LYS A 30 -2.03 -3.12 -1.76
N THR A 31 -1.95 -2.55 -0.56
CA THR A 31 -2.22 -1.14 -0.32
C THR A 31 -0.95 -0.31 -0.49
N ALA A 32 -1.01 0.77 -1.26
CA ALA A 32 0.08 1.72 -1.43
C ALA A 32 0.34 2.51 -0.13
N ALA A 33 1.61 2.64 0.25
CA ALA A 33 2.01 3.35 1.47
C ALA A 33 2.31 4.85 1.24
N HIS A 34 2.39 5.29 -0.01
CA HIS A 34 2.67 6.67 -0.39
C HIS A 34 2.12 6.98 -1.78
N ASP A 35 2.05 8.27 -2.11
CA ASP A 35 1.70 8.74 -3.44
C ASP A 35 2.84 8.41 -4.40
N VAL A 36 2.49 7.84 -5.55
CA VAL A 36 3.43 7.55 -6.63
C VAL A 36 3.07 8.41 -7.82
N VAL A 37 4.01 9.27 -8.19
CA VAL A 37 3.89 10.19 -9.31
C VAL A 37 4.83 9.76 -10.42
N ASP A 38 4.43 9.99 -11.66
CA ASP A 38 5.31 9.90 -12.81
C ASP A 38 6.29 11.08 -12.80
N GLY A 39 7.59 10.79 -12.91
CA GLY A 39 8.65 11.80 -12.89
C GLY A 39 8.68 12.68 -14.15
N ASP A 40 8.18 12.17 -15.28
CA ASP A 40 8.22 12.87 -16.56
C ASP A 40 6.99 13.76 -16.77
N THR A 41 5.80 13.25 -16.42
CA THR A 41 4.52 13.95 -16.63
C THR A 41 4.03 14.70 -15.39
N GLY A 42 4.48 14.31 -14.20
CA GLY A 42 3.94 14.80 -12.92
C GLY A 42 2.55 14.26 -12.59
N GLU A 43 2.04 13.29 -13.35
CA GLU A 43 0.73 12.68 -13.11
C GLU A 43 0.78 11.75 -11.88
N LEU A 44 -0.28 11.79 -11.06
CA LEU A 44 -0.43 10.88 -9.92
C LEU A 44 -0.91 9.51 -10.43
N LEU A 45 -0.03 8.51 -10.37
CA LEU A 45 -0.33 7.15 -10.83
C LEU A 45 -1.09 6.35 -9.77
N VAL A 46 -0.69 6.49 -8.51
CA VAL A 46 -1.29 5.79 -7.37
C VAL A 46 -1.32 6.73 -6.17
N ARG A 47 -2.47 6.83 -5.51
CA ARG A 47 -2.62 7.58 -4.28
C ARG A 47 -2.27 6.73 -3.06
N THR A 48 -1.78 7.38 -2.02
CA THR A 48 -1.58 6.78 -0.70
C THR A 48 -2.88 6.12 -0.23
N ASN A 49 -2.75 4.94 0.35
CA ASN A 49 -3.85 4.14 0.88
C ASN A 49 -4.78 3.51 -0.17
N ASP A 50 -4.51 3.66 -1.47
CA ASP A 50 -5.26 2.93 -2.52
C ASP A 50 -4.82 1.47 -2.63
N GLU A 51 -5.75 0.60 -3.03
CA GLU A 51 -5.41 -0.77 -3.41
C GLU A 51 -4.90 -0.81 -4.84
N LEU A 52 -3.81 -1.53 -5.07
CA LEU A 52 -3.22 -1.69 -6.38
C LEU A 52 -4.10 -2.56 -7.27
N THR A 53 -4.59 -1.95 -8.35
CA THR A 53 -5.29 -2.64 -9.44
C THR A 53 -4.31 -3.09 -10.53
N ALA A 54 -4.74 -4.04 -11.37
CA ALA A 54 -3.93 -4.47 -12.52
C ALA A 54 -3.56 -3.30 -13.47
N ALA A 55 -4.49 -2.34 -13.64
CA ALA A 55 -4.27 -1.14 -14.43
C ALA A 55 -3.16 -0.26 -13.83
N GLN A 56 -3.22 0.00 -12.51
CA GLN A 56 -2.18 0.78 -11.81
C GLN A 56 -0.82 0.09 -11.85
N VAL A 57 -0.75 -1.23 -11.66
CA VAL A 57 0.52 -1.98 -11.77
C VAL A 57 1.11 -1.86 -13.18
N SER A 58 0.28 -1.91 -14.23
CA SER A 58 0.73 -1.70 -15.60
C SER A 58 1.21 -0.25 -15.83
N ALA A 59 0.51 0.75 -15.27
CA ALA A 59 0.89 2.15 -15.37
C ALA A 59 2.23 2.44 -14.67
N LEU A 60 2.41 1.93 -13.44
CA LEU A 60 3.68 2.01 -12.70
C LEU A 60 4.85 1.42 -13.48
N ARG A 61 4.61 0.31 -14.18
CA ARG A 61 5.63 -0.34 -15.02
C ARG A 61 5.95 0.48 -16.27
N ALA A 62 4.94 1.06 -16.91
CA ALA A 62 5.10 1.92 -18.09
C ALA A 62 5.85 3.21 -17.75
N ALA A 63 5.59 3.79 -16.57
CA ALA A 63 6.28 4.96 -16.03
C ALA A 63 7.68 4.64 -15.46
N GLY A 64 8.13 3.38 -15.50
CA GLY A 64 9.48 3.01 -15.07
C GLY A 64 9.74 3.17 -13.56
N ILE A 65 8.71 3.10 -12.72
CA ILE A 65 8.86 3.24 -11.26
C ILE A 65 9.67 2.06 -10.71
N GLY A 66 10.85 2.35 -10.18
CA GLY A 66 11.80 1.34 -9.67
C GLY A 66 11.55 0.89 -8.23
N GLU A 67 10.78 1.65 -7.44
CA GLU A 67 10.50 1.35 -6.04
C GLU A 67 9.03 1.64 -5.70
N LEU A 68 8.39 0.68 -5.03
CA LEU A 68 7.02 0.82 -4.52
C LEU A 68 6.98 0.32 -3.08
N ARG A 69 6.46 1.16 -2.18
CA ARG A 69 6.29 0.83 -0.76
C ARG A 69 4.82 0.50 -0.51
N THR A 70 4.57 -0.69 0.04
CA THR A 70 3.24 -1.18 0.36
C THR A 70 3.09 -1.45 1.84
N LEU A 71 1.87 -1.42 2.36
CA LEU A 71 1.59 -1.80 3.73
C LEU A 71 1.77 -3.32 3.92
N TYR A 72 2.49 -3.71 4.98
CA TYR A 72 2.60 -5.11 5.38
C TYR A 72 1.42 -5.48 6.28
N VAL A 73 0.41 -6.06 5.68
CA VAL A 73 -0.84 -6.48 6.33
C VAL A 73 -0.97 -8.01 6.27
N ASN A 74 -1.51 -8.60 7.34
CA ASN A 74 -1.85 -10.01 7.40
C ASN A 74 -3.13 -10.25 8.25
N ASP A 75 -3.62 -11.49 8.23
CA ASP A 75 -4.89 -11.86 8.87
C ASP A 75 -4.74 -12.29 10.35
N LEU A 76 -3.54 -12.18 10.94
CA LEU A 76 -3.26 -12.72 12.28
C LEU A 76 -2.93 -11.63 13.30
N ASP A 77 -1.85 -10.87 13.07
CA ASP A 77 -1.31 -9.90 14.03
C ASP A 77 -1.22 -8.47 13.47
N ARG A 78 -1.39 -8.29 12.15
CA ARG A 78 -1.21 -7.00 11.47
C ARG A 78 -2.37 -6.70 10.53
N GLY A 79 -3.54 -6.46 11.10
CA GLY A 79 -4.73 -6.07 10.34
C GLY A 79 -4.64 -4.65 9.75
N PRO A 80 -5.41 -4.35 8.69
CA PRO A 80 -5.37 -3.07 7.99
C PRO A 80 -6.19 -1.97 8.69
N TYR A 81 -6.25 -1.94 10.03
CA TYR A 81 -7.23 -1.13 10.76
C TYR A 81 -7.20 0.36 10.39
N ILE A 82 -6.03 1.00 10.43
CA ILE A 82 -5.88 2.42 10.07
C ILE A 82 -6.17 2.67 8.59
N SER A 83 -5.72 1.76 7.71
CA SER A 83 -5.99 1.85 6.27
C SER A 83 -7.49 1.82 5.98
N SER A 84 -8.22 0.88 6.60
CA SER A 84 -9.68 0.77 6.49
C SER A 84 -10.39 1.97 7.09
N THR A 85 -9.94 2.50 8.23
CA THR A 85 -10.50 3.72 8.83
C THR A 85 -10.34 4.93 7.92
N LEU A 86 -9.14 5.13 7.36
CA LEU A 86 -8.85 6.26 6.46
C LEU A 86 -9.64 6.20 5.15
N ARG A 87 -10.07 5.02 4.69
CA ARG A 87 -10.93 4.91 3.48
C ARG A 87 -12.35 5.43 3.72
N VAL A 88 -12.83 5.37 4.95
CA VAL A 88 -14.19 5.83 5.32
C VAL A 88 -14.17 7.29 5.80
N ASP A 89 -13.00 7.81 6.15
CA ASP A 89 -12.82 9.21 6.50
C ASP A 89 -13.12 10.10 5.29
N SER A 90 -14.07 11.03 5.46
CA SER A 90 -14.46 11.99 4.44
C SER A 90 -13.56 13.22 4.39
N THR A 91 -12.64 13.37 5.34
CA THR A 91 -11.79 14.55 5.47
C THR A 91 -10.44 14.31 4.79
N GLY A 92 -10.03 15.25 3.93
CA GLY A 92 -8.74 15.21 3.23
C GLY A 92 -7.75 16.25 3.74
N THR A 93 -8.23 17.25 4.48
CA THR A 93 -7.40 18.34 5.01
C THR A 93 -7.67 18.57 6.49
N GLN A 94 -6.69 19.20 7.17
CA GLN A 94 -6.85 19.59 8.57
C GLN A 94 -8.05 20.52 8.77
N LEU A 95 -8.31 21.43 7.84
CA LEU A 95 -9.44 22.36 7.93
C LEU A 95 -10.78 21.63 7.85
N GLU A 96 -10.93 20.69 6.91
CA GLU A 96 -12.13 19.85 6.80
C GLU A 96 -12.35 19.02 8.06
N ALA A 97 -11.29 18.44 8.62
CA ALA A 97 -11.35 17.72 9.88
C ALA A 97 -11.85 18.61 11.03
N LEU A 98 -11.36 19.84 11.14
CA LEU A 98 -11.84 20.81 12.14
C LEU A 98 -13.30 21.19 11.92
N VAL A 99 -13.74 21.36 10.67
CA VAL A 99 -15.14 21.65 10.33
C VAL A 99 -16.05 20.48 10.70
N GLU A 100 -15.66 19.24 10.41
CA GLU A 100 -16.43 18.05 10.78
C GLU A 100 -16.54 17.87 12.30
N ILE A 101 -15.44 18.09 13.03
CA ILE A 101 -15.45 18.11 14.51
C ILE A 101 -16.42 19.18 15.01
N TYR A 102 -16.37 20.39 14.45
CA TYR A 102 -17.26 21.48 14.85
C TYR A 102 -18.72 21.14 14.59
N ARG A 103 -19.04 20.60 13.40
CA ARG A 103 -20.39 20.18 12.99
C ARG A 103 -20.97 19.12 13.92
N MET A 104 -20.17 18.14 14.34
CA MET A 104 -20.63 17.09 15.25
C MET A 104 -20.87 17.63 16.67
N MET A 105 -20.01 18.53 17.15
CA MET A 105 -20.11 19.12 18.50
C MET A 105 -21.27 20.13 18.64
N ARG A 106 -21.73 20.71 17.53
CA ARG A 106 -22.81 21.70 17.47
C ARG A 106 -23.68 21.46 16.23
N PRO A 107 -24.60 20.48 16.28
CA PRO A 107 -25.47 20.15 15.14
C PRO A 107 -26.45 21.28 14.80
#